data_AF-A0A1V6QLN6-F1
#
_entry.id   AF-A0A1V6QLN6-F1
#
_cell.length_a   1.000
_cell.length_b   1.000
_cell.length_c   1.000
_cell.angle_alpha   90.00
_cell.angle_beta   90.00
_cell.angle_gamma   90.00
#
_symmetry.space_group_name_H-M   'P 1'
#
loop_
_entity.id
_entity.type
_entity.pdbx_description
1 polymer ?
#
loop_
_entity_poly.entity_id
_entity_poly.type
_entity_poly.pdbx_seq_one_letter_code
_entity_poly.pdbx_strand_id
1 'polypeptide(L)'
;MSPTFTIAHCDLVSDLLQQLLEGNSDTNLIVCATRAEFMVQLTAAIRSQRADPDTAAGHGLLTKTIGLLARSSKIRLAFCPSLESLRAYLAVLGPAVDVTIEDGSLSNDRQFLVVLNMIALHVTTSEFSAQGLSRTLASAVEASARAGVNLQLYECMDALDPSSAVKGSKLWDANVPLLNGSVRMRSDQSTWGGRGVTVKRVAERWFEFEFDHHH
;
A
#
# COMPACT_ATOMS: atom_id res chain seq x y z
N MET A 1 7.62 9.09 -20.57
CA MET A 1 8.09 7.81 -19.99
C MET A 1 6.87 7.04 -19.52
N SER A 2 6.80 5.71 -19.73
CA SER A 2 5.67 4.88 -19.30
C SER A 2 5.65 4.74 -17.76
N PRO A 3 4.48 4.81 -17.10
CA PRO A 3 4.37 4.69 -15.63
C PRO A 3 4.93 3.36 -15.13
N THR A 4 5.55 3.37 -13.96
CA THR A 4 6.08 2.16 -13.30
C THR A 4 5.11 1.68 -12.22
N PHE A 5 4.98 0.36 -12.08
CA PHE A 5 4.12 -0.27 -11.08
C PHE A 5 4.97 -1.21 -10.23
N THR A 6 5.24 -0.83 -8.99
CA THR A 6 6.10 -1.62 -8.10
C THR A 6 5.41 -1.99 -6.80
N ILE A 7 5.89 -3.07 -6.20
CA ILE A 7 5.58 -3.45 -4.81
C ILE A 7 6.84 -3.20 -4.01
N ALA A 8 6.73 -2.32 -3.03
CA ALA A 8 7.83 -1.93 -2.16
C ALA A 8 7.60 -2.48 -0.74
N HIS A 9 8.67 -2.50 0.05
CA HIS A 9 8.66 -3.08 1.38
C HIS A 9 8.75 -2.01 2.48
N CYS A 10 7.88 -2.14 3.47
CA CYS A 10 7.88 -1.45 4.75
C CYS A 10 7.53 -2.48 5.82
N ASP A 11 8.18 -2.40 6.98
CA ASP A 11 7.74 -3.17 8.13
C ASP A 11 6.56 -2.50 8.80
N LEU A 12 6.68 -1.22 9.14
CA LEU A 12 5.64 -0.44 9.81
C LEU A 12 5.15 0.73 8.97
N VAL A 13 3.94 1.18 9.29
CA VAL A 13 3.34 2.36 8.66
C VAL A 13 4.14 3.64 8.93
N SER A 14 4.86 3.72 10.05
CA SER A 14 5.76 4.84 10.35
C SER A 14 6.94 4.91 9.37
N ASP A 15 7.48 3.76 8.97
CA ASP A 15 8.61 3.67 8.04
C ASP A 15 8.20 4.15 6.65
N LEU A 16 7.02 3.71 6.18
CA LEU A 16 6.44 4.22 4.94
C LEU A 16 6.28 5.74 4.97
N LEU A 17 5.67 6.29 6.03
CA LEU A 17 5.49 7.74 6.12
C LEU A 17 6.82 8.49 6.15
N GLN A 18 7.84 7.92 6.78
CA GLN A 18 9.18 8.51 6.79
C GLN A 18 9.79 8.49 5.39
N GLN A 19 9.76 7.36 4.68
CA GLN A 19 10.22 7.24 3.29
C GLN A 19 9.53 8.26 2.37
N LEU A 20 8.21 8.41 2.48
CA LEU A 20 7.44 9.38 1.68
C LEU A 20 7.79 10.84 2.02
N LEU A 21 8.05 11.14 3.30
CA LEU A 21 8.45 12.48 3.74
C LEU A 21 9.90 12.82 3.43
N GLU A 22 10.77 11.82 3.29
CA GLU A 22 12.14 12.00 2.80
C GLU A 22 12.16 12.23 1.29
N GLY A 23 11.23 11.62 0.57
CA GLY A 23 10.93 11.90 -0.83
C GLY A 23 10.51 13.36 -1.07
N ASN A 24 10.75 13.85 -2.29
CA ASN A 24 10.35 15.19 -2.73
C ASN A 24 9.16 15.19 -3.70
N SER A 25 8.59 14.01 -3.97
CA SER A 25 7.54 13.80 -4.98
C SER A 25 6.13 14.07 -4.44
N ASP A 26 5.27 14.62 -5.28
CA ASP A 26 3.84 14.71 -4.96
C ASP A 26 3.23 13.31 -4.90
N THR A 27 2.59 13.00 -3.77
CA THR A 27 2.13 11.64 -3.46
C THR A 27 0.65 11.63 -3.09
N ASN A 28 -0.14 10.81 -3.76
CA ASN A 28 -1.49 10.45 -3.34
C ASN A 28 -1.42 9.11 -2.60
N LEU A 29 -1.54 9.13 -1.28
CA LEU A 29 -1.54 7.94 -0.43
C LEU A 29 -2.98 7.49 -0.13
N ILE A 30 -3.36 6.33 -0.68
CA ILE A 30 -4.58 5.62 -0.34
C ILE A 30 -4.28 4.65 0.80
N VAL A 31 -5.00 4.81 1.91
CA VAL A 31 -4.94 3.92 3.07
C VAL A 31 -6.15 2.99 3.04
N CYS A 32 -5.92 1.69 2.90
CA CYS A 32 -6.99 0.67 2.90
C CYS A 32 -7.45 0.31 4.32
N ALA A 33 -7.88 1.32 5.08
CA ALA A 33 -8.41 1.21 6.43
C ALA A 33 -9.25 2.44 6.76
N THR A 34 -9.93 2.43 7.90
CA THR A 34 -10.51 3.66 8.45
C THR A 34 -9.42 4.60 8.99
N ARG A 35 -9.73 5.89 9.08
CA ARG A 35 -8.84 6.86 9.73
C ARG A 35 -8.52 6.49 11.18
N ALA A 36 -9.48 5.95 11.92
CA ALA A 36 -9.30 5.58 13.32
C ALA A 36 -8.30 4.42 13.46
N GLU A 37 -8.46 3.36 12.67
CA GLU A 37 -7.54 2.21 12.67
C GLU A 37 -6.12 2.63 12.27
N PHE A 38 -5.99 3.45 11.22
CA PHE A 38 -4.69 3.97 10.78
C PHE A 38 -3.99 4.77 11.88
N MET A 39 -4.70 5.67 12.57
CA MET A 39 -4.11 6.48 13.65
C MET A 39 -3.68 5.62 14.84
N VAL A 40 -4.45 4.59 15.18
CA VAL A 40 -4.09 3.63 16.24
C VAL A 40 -2.82 2.87 15.86
N GLN A 41 -2.76 2.35 14.62
CA GLN A 41 -1.59 1.64 14.09
C GLN A 41 -0.34 2.53 14.05
N LEU A 42 -0.47 3.76 13.56
CA LEU A 42 0.63 4.72 13.52
C LEU A 42 1.14 5.06 14.92
N THR A 43 0.24 5.26 15.87
CA THR A 43 0.61 5.55 17.27
C THR A 43 1.36 4.36 17.89
N ALA A 44 0.89 3.13 17.63
CA ALA A 44 1.56 1.92 18.09
C ALA A 44 2.96 1.80 17.48
N ALA A 45 3.08 1.97 16.15
CA ALA A 45 4.34 1.90 15.43
C ALA A 45 5.38 2.91 15.97
N ILE A 46 4.98 4.17 16.15
CA ILE A 46 5.85 5.23 16.70
C ILE A 46 6.33 4.89 18.12
N ARG A 47 5.46 4.28 18.95
CA ARG A 47 5.82 3.89 20.32
C ARG A 47 6.78 2.71 20.34
N SER A 48 6.58 1.72 19.46
CA SER A 48 7.45 0.56 19.36
C SER A 48 8.88 0.96 18.98
N GLN A 49 9.07 1.93 18.09
CA GLN A 49 10.41 2.42 17.71
C GLN A 49 11.09 3.23 18.83
N ARG A 50 10.31 3.91 19.70
CA ARG A 50 10.86 4.67 20.84
C ARG A 50 11.32 3.78 22.00
N ALA A 51 10.90 2.51 22.04
CA ALA A 51 11.26 1.58 23.11
C ALA A 51 12.71 1.10 23.01
N ASP A 52 13.40 1.36 21.90
CA ASP A 52 14.82 1.07 21.74
C ASP A 52 15.67 2.14 22.48
N PRO A 53 16.47 1.76 23.50
CA PRO A 53 17.18 2.68 24.38
C PRO A 53 18.17 3.62 23.69
N ASP A 54 18.65 3.29 22.48
CA ASP A 54 19.57 4.14 21.71
C ASP A 54 18.85 5.30 20.98
N THR A 55 17.53 5.27 20.89
CA THR A 55 16.66 6.25 20.17
C THR A 55 15.84 7.12 21.13
N ALA A 56 16.39 7.50 22.28
CA ALA A 56 15.74 8.40 23.24
C ALA A 56 15.38 9.80 22.66
N ALA A 57 15.93 10.16 21.49
CA ALA A 57 15.51 11.31 20.69
C ALA A 57 14.16 11.03 20.02
N GLY A 58 13.22 11.98 20.08
CA GLY A 58 11.86 11.80 19.57
C GLY A 58 11.80 11.25 18.12
N HIS A 59 10.79 10.44 17.82
CA HIS A 59 10.58 9.83 16.51
C HIS A 59 10.59 10.87 15.38
N GLY A 60 11.29 10.61 14.27
CA GLY A 60 11.52 11.56 13.16
C GLY A 60 10.26 12.25 12.62
N LEU A 61 9.16 11.48 12.48
CA LEU A 61 7.82 11.98 12.12
C LEU A 61 7.25 13.08 13.05
N LEU A 62 7.67 13.12 14.31
CA LEU A 62 7.19 14.09 15.31
C LEU A 62 8.11 15.31 15.42
N THR A 63 9.24 15.32 14.71
CA THR A 63 10.15 16.46 14.66
C THR A 63 9.48 17.60 13.90
N LYS A 64 9.18 18.70 14.59
CA LYS A 64 8.51 19.86 14.00
C LYS A 64 9.50 20.74 13.24
N THR A 65 9.86 20.36 12.02
CA THR A 65 10.64 21.23 11.13
C THR A 65 9.78 21.78 10.00
N ILE A 66 10.08 23.00 9.55
CA ILE A 66 9.37 23.62 8.43
C ILE A 66 9.54 22.81 7.13
N GLY A 67 10.70 22.16 6.95
CA GLY A 67 10.96 21.27 5.83
C GLY A 67 10.10 20.00 5.84
N LEU A 68 9.80 19.43 7.02
CA LEU A 68 8.86 18.31 7.12
C LEU A 68 7.42 18.74 6.85
N LEU A 69 7.01 19.93 7.29
CA LEU A 69 5.68 20.46 7.00
C LEU A 69 5.50 20.74 5.50
N ALA A 70 6.51 21.35 4.86
CA ALA A 70 6.50 21.58 3.42
C ALA A 70 6.41 20.26 2.64
N ARG A 71 7.18 19.23 3.02
CA ARG A 71 7.10 17.90 2.38
C ARG A 71 5.78 17.19 2.67
N SER A 72 5.23 17.30 3.88
CA SER A 72 3.91 16.75 4.22
C SER A 72 2.79 17.36 3.39
N SER A 73 2.89 18.63 2.98
CA SER A 73 1.87 19.27 2.14
C SER A 73 1.79 18.70 0.72
N LYS A 74 2.84 17.98 0.27
CA LYS A 74 2.88 17.24 -0.99
C LYS A 74 2.20 15.87 -0.91
N ILE A 75 1.84 15.40 0.29
CA ILE A 75 1.19 14.11 0.49
C ILE A 75 -0.32 14.32 0.70
N ARG A 76 -1.11 13.88 -0.27
CA ARG A 76 -2.58 13.84 -0.18
C ARG A 76 -3.01 12.47 0.34
N LEU A 77 -3.92 12.45 1.30
CA LEU A 77 -4.39 11.22 1.96
C LEU A 77 -5.84 10.91 1.61
N ALA A 78 -6.13 9.64 1.32
CA ALA A 78 -7.49 9.12 1.17
C ALA A 78 -7.64 7.83 1.98
N PHE A 79 -8.80 7.63 2.62
CA PHE A 79 -9.10 6.43 3.40
C PHE A 79 -10.18 5.62 2.69
N CYS A 80 -9.86 4.36 2.39
CA CYS A 80 -10.74 3.42 1.69
C CYS A 80 -10.93 2.17 2.56
N PRO A 81 -11.90 2.15 3.50
CA PRO A 81 -12.07 1.04 4.45
C PRO A 81 -12.73 -0.21 3.84
N SER A 82 -13.15 -0.17 2.57
CA SER A 82 -13.76 -1.31 1.87
C SER A 82 -13.32 -1.39 0.41
N LEU A 83 -13.48 -2.57 -0.22
CA LEU A 83 -13.16 -2.77 -1.63
C LEU A 83 -13.98 -1.85 -2.55
N GLU A 84 -15.23 -1.56 -2.18
CA GLU A 84 -16.11 -0.65 -2.92
C GLU A 84 -15.57 0.78 -2.87
N SER A 85 -15.17 1.26 -1.69
CA SER A 85 -14.58 2.60 -1.53
C SER A 85 -13.27 2.75 -2.29
N LEU A 86 -12.41 1.72 -2.26
CA LEU A 86 -11.16 1.69 -3.00
C LEU A 86 -11.41 1.77 -4.51
N ARG A 87 -12.30 0.93 -5.04
CA ARG A 87 -12.64 0.90 -6.46
C ARG A 87 -13.30 2.19 -6.92
N ALA A 88 -14.18 2.77 -6.11
CA ALA A 88 -14.79 4.07 -6.41
C ALA A 88 -13.72 5.17 -6.49
N TYR A 89 -12.76 5.19 -5.56
CA TYR A 89 -11.65 6.14 -5.58
C TYR A 89 -10.78 5.98 -6.83
N LEU A 90 -10.39 4.75 -7.16
CA LEU A 90 -9.60 4.45 -8.37
C LEU A 90 -10.34 4.81 -9.67
N ALA A 91 -11.67 4.66 -9.70
CA ALA A 91 -12.48 5.01 -10.87
C ALA A 91 -12.50 6.51 -11.16
N VAL A 92 -12.47 7.35 -10.11
CA VAL A 92 -12.50 8.82 -10.25
C VAL A 92 -11.11 9.45 -10.29
N LEU A 93 -10.04 8.65 -10.14
CA LEU A 93 -8.68 9.14 -10.27
C LEU A 93 -8.47 9.66 -11.70
N GLY A 94 -8.33 10.98 -11.79
CA GLY A 94 -8.10 11.71 -13.03
C GLY A 94 -6.61 11.92 -13.30
N PRO A 95 -6.27 12.50 -14.47
CA PRO A 95 -4.92 12.94 -14.78
C PRO A 95 -4.36 13.81 -13.67
N ALA A 96 -3.09 13.60 -13.34
CA ALA A 96 -2.29 14.58 -12.64
C ALA A 96 -2.47 15.94 -13.34
N VAL A 97 -3.09 16.91 -12.66
CA VAL A 97 -3.17 18.26 -13.20
C VAL A 97 -1.73 18.77 -13.26
N ASP A 98 -1.26 19.03 -14.48
CA ASP A 98 0.01 19.66 -14.77
C ASP A 98 0.08 20.95 -13.95
N VAL A 99 0.92 20.96 -12.91
CA VAL A 99 1.24 22.20 -12.21
C VAL A 99 2.01 23.02 -13.24
N THR A 100 1.28 23.95 -13.86
CA THR A 100 1.72 25.00 -14.77
C THR A 100 3.24 25.12 -14.84
N ILE A 101 3.79 24.77 -16.01
CA ILE A 101 5.14 25.13 -16.45
C ILE A 101 5.22 26.66 -16.44
N GLU A 102 5.53 27.24 -15.28
CA GLU A 102 6.25 28.48 -15.19
C GLU A 102 7.66 28.13 -14.71
N ASP A 103 8.58 28.36 -15.63
CA ASP A 103 10.03 28.23 -15.54
C ASP A 103 10.64 26.87 -15.89
N GLY A 104 11.64 26.93 -16.80
CA GLY A 104 12.24 25.82 -17.54
C GLY A 104 13.13 24.87 -16.71
N SER A 105 12.67 24.46 -15.54
CA SER A 105 13.24 23.37 -14.76
C SER A 105 12.64 22.06 -15.23
N LEU A 106 13.49 21.18 -15.77
CA LEU A 106 13.18 19.77 -16.02
C LEU A 106 12.99 19.00 -14.69
N SER A 107 12.08 19.43 -13.82
CA SER A 107 11.71 18.65 -12.65
C SER A 107 10.82 17.52 -13.11
N ASN A 108 11.46 16.42 -13.47
CA ASN A 108 10.90 15.09 -13.66
C ASN A 108 10.36 14.52 -12.33
N ASP A 109 9.66 15.35 -11.55
CA ASP A 109 9.08 15.01 -10.25
C ASP A 109 7.85 14.15 -10.49
N ARG A 110 8.15 12.88 -10.74
CA ARG A 110 7.17 11.85 -11.04
C ARG A 110 6.21 11.74 -9.86
N GLN A 111 4.93 12.00 -10.10
CA GLN A 111 3.92 11.88 -9.07
C GLN A 111 3.68 10.40 -8.76
N PHE A 112 3.40 10.10 -7.49
CA PHE A 112 3.14 8.75 -7.02
C PHE A 112 1.70 8.58 -6.54
N LEU A 113 1.12 7.45 -6.91
CA LEU A 113 -0.04 6.85 -6.26
C LEU A 113 0.49 5.72 -5.38
N VAL A 114 0.34 5.87 -4.07
CA VAL A 114 0.76 4.86 -3.10
C VAL A 114 -0.49 4.23 -2.50
N VAL A 115 -0.59 2.90 -2.50
CA VAL A 115 -1.71 2.18 -1.89
C VAL A 115 -1.18 1.29 -0.77
N LEU A 116 -1.62 1.58 0.45
CA LEU A 116 -1.25 0.86 1.65
C LEU A 116 -2.32 -0.17 2.01
N ASN A 117 -1.89 -1.41 2.25
CA ASN A 117 -2.66 -2.54 2.78
C ASN A 117 -3.83 -2.98 1.89
N MET A 118 -3.64 -2.93 0.58
CA MET A 118 -4.66 -3.35 -0.39
C MET A 118 -4.95 -4.84 -0.30
N ILE A 119 -3.94 -5.69 -0.14
CA ILE A 119 -4.12 -7.13 -0.01
C ILE A 119 -4.82 -7.46 1.30
N ALA A 120 -4.40 -6.83 2.41
CA ALA A 120 -5.07 -6.98 3.70
C ALA A 120 -6.58 -6.67 3.63
N LEU A 121 -6.99 -5.68 2.83
CA LEU A 121 -8.39 -5.33 2.60
C LEU A 121 -9.22 -6.48 1.99
N HIS A 122 -8.58 -7.39 1.24
CA HIS A 122 -9.26 -8.54 0.66
C HIS A 122 -9.46 -9.69 1.66
N VAL A 123 -8.56 -9.87 2.64
CA VAL A 123 -8.43 -11.10 3.46
C VAL A 123 -9.75 -11.54 4.11
N THR A 124 -10.55 -10.59 4.60
CA THR A 124 -11.82 -10.88 5.29
C THR A 124 -13.02 -10.98 4.34
N THR A 125 -12.79 -10.92 3.03
CA THR A 125 -13.83 -10.89 2.01
C THR A 125 -13.82 -12.17 1.17
N SER A 126 -14.95 -12.44 0.49
CA SER A 126 -15.01 -13.53 -0.50
C SER A 126 -14.18 -13.29 -1.76
N GLU A 127 -13.60 -12.09 -1.89
CA GLU A 127 -12.72 -11.68 -2.98
C GLU A 127 -11.22 -11.88 -2.65
N PHE A 128 -10.89 -12.53 -1.53
CA PHE A 128 -9.54 -13.05 -1.30
C PHE A 128 -9.29 -14.29 -2.17
N SER A 129 -9.19 -14.05 -3.48
CA SER A 129 -8.99 -15.04 -4.53
C SER A 129 -8.11 -14.44 -5.63
N ALA A 130 -7.53 -15.26 -6.50
CA ALA A 130 -6.76 -14.77 -7.64
C ALA A 130 -7.58 -13.87 -8.56
N GLN A 131 -8.85 -14.21 -8.81
CA GLN A 131 -9.78 -13.39 -9.58
C GLN A 131 -10.06 -12.04 -8.92
N GLY A 132 -10.37 -12.05 -7.62
CA GLY A 132 -10.69 -10.85 -6.86
C GLY A 132 -9.50 -9.90 -6.77
N LEU A 133 -8.34 -10.44 -6.38
CA LEU A 133 -7.07 -9.71 -6.31
C LEU A 133 -6.67 -9.16 -7.69
N SER A 134 -6.68 -9.99 -8.73
CA SER A 134 -6.30 -9.54 -10.08
C SER A 134 -7.20 -8.42 -10.59
N ARG A 135 -8.49 -8.39 -10.23
CA ARG A 135 -9.39 -7.31 -10.62
C ARG A 135 -9.02 -5.99 -9.94
N THR A 136 -8.76 -6.02 -8.63
CA THR A 136 -8.39 -4.81 -7.88
C THR A 136 -7.00 -4.30 -8.31
N LEU A 137 -6.02 -5.20 -8.46
CA LEU A 137 -4.68 -4.88 -8.96
C LEU A 137 -4.73 -4.23 -10.35
N ALA A 138 -5.47 -4.84 -11.29
CA ALA A 138 -5.65 -4.29 -12.63
C ALA A 138 -6.30 -2.90 -12.60
N SER A 139 -7.32 -2.70 -11.75
CA SER A 139 -7.98 -1.40 -11.59
C SER A 139 -7.04 -0.33 -11.06
N ALA A 140 -6.12 -0.67 -10.16
CA ALA A 140 -5.12 0.26 -9.64
C ALA A 140 -4.09 0.64 -10.72
N VAL A 141 -3.59 -0.36 -11.47
CA VAL A 141 -2.70 -0.14 -12.61
C VAL A 141 -3.36 0.71 -13.68
N GLU A 142 -4.60 0.42 -14.06
CA GLU A 142 -5.34 1.20 -15.04
C GLU A 142 -5.55 2.64 -14.58
N ALA A 143 -5.92 2.85 -13.32
CA ALA A 143 -6.11 4.19 -12.76
C ALA A 143 -4.80 4.99 -12.75
N SER A 144 -3.69 4.38 -12.33
CA SER A 144 -2.36 5.01 -12.35
C SER A 144 -1.89 5.30 -13.78
N ALA A 145 -2.09 4.37 -14.71
CA ALA A 145 -1.72 4.56 -16.11
C ALA A 145 -2.54 5.68 -16.77
N ARG A 146 -3.85 5.72 -16.51
CA ARG A 146 -4.73 6.81 -16.96
C ARG A 146 -4.34 8.16 -16.36
N ALA A 147 -3.90 8.16 -15.11
CA ALA A 147 -3.48 9.37 -14.41
C ALA A 147 -2.06 9.84 -14.79
N GLY A 148 -1.26 8.99 -15.43
CA GLY A 148 0.14 9.28 -15.79
C GLY A 148 1.11 9.27 -14.60
N VAL A 149 0.73 8.63 -13.49
CA VAL A 149 1.50 8.60 -12.23
C VAL A 149 2.12 7.23 -12.00
N ASN A 150 3.21 7.16 -11.23
CA ASN A 150 3.75 5.87 -10.79
C ASN A 150 2.88 5.25 -9.71
N LEU A 151 2.82 3.92 -9.64
CA LEU A 151 2.07 3.20 -8.62
C LEU A 151 3.02 2.39 -7.73
N GLN A 152 2.86 2.54 -6.42
CA GLN A 152 3.54 1.71 -5.42
C GLN A 152 2.55 1.08 -4.46
N LEU A 153 2.70 -0.21 -4.21
CA LEU A 153 1.92 -0.94 -3.22
C LEU A 153 2.78 -1.29 -2.01
N TYR A 154 2.18 -1.17 -0.83
CA TYR A 154 2.81 -1.53 0.44
C TYR A 154 1.86 -2.38 1.28
N GLU A 155 2.39 -3.42 1.93
CA GLU A 155 1.69 -4.22 2.93
C GLU A 155 2.50 -4.20 4.23
N CYS A 156 2.23 -3.21 5.09
CA CYS A 156 2.96 -3.10 6.36
C CYS A 156 2.31 -4.02 7.42
N MET A 157 3.11 -4.44 8.39
CA MET A 157 2.68 -5.27 9.52
C MET A 157 1.71 -4.54 10.45
N ASP A 158 0.98 -5.31 11.26
CA ASP A 158 0.17 -4.76 12.34
C ASP A 158 1.07 -4.42 13.54
N ALA A 159 1.13 -3.14 13.91
CA ALA A 159 1.98 -2.67 15.01
C ALA A 159 1.46 -3.10 16.39
N LEU A 160 0.16 -3.45 16.51
CA LEU A 160 -0.43 -3.97 17.74
C LEU A 160 -0.29 -5.49 17.85
N ASP A 161 -0.24 -6.18 16.72
CA ASP A 161 -0.07 -7.63 16.63
C ASP A 161 0.84 -8.03 15.45
N PRO A 162 2.18 -8.01 15.64
CA PRO A 162 3.13 -8.40 14.59
C PRO A 162 2.89 -9.84 14.06
N SER A 163 2.22 -10.70 14.84
CA SER A 163 1.92 -12.07 14.46
C SER A 163 0.64 -12.21 13.61
N SER A 164 -0.16 -11.14 13.47
CA SER A 164 -1.47 -11.10 12.80
C SER A 164 -1.46 -11.67 11.39
N ALA A 165 -2.12 -12.80 11.15
CA ALA A 165 -2.15 -13.48 9.84
C ALA A 165 -2.84 -12.70 8.71
N VAL A 166 -3.47 -11.56 9.02
CA VAL A 166 -4.32 -10.80 8.10
C VAL A 166 -3.68 -9.51 7.58
N LYS A 167 -2.42 -9.22 7.94
CA LYS A 167 -1.65 -8.04 7.52
C LYS A 167 -0.17 -8.37 7.31
N GLY A 168 0.53 -7.46 6.63
CA GLY A 168 1.98 -7.51 6.44
C GLY A 168 2.42 -8.33 5.22
N SER A 169 3.74 -8.33 4.99
CA SER A 169 4.38 -8.93 3.82
C SER A 169 4.11 -10.44 3.65
N LYS A 170 3.85 -11.18 4.73
CA LYS A 170 3.48 -12.61 4.67
C LYS A 170 2.21 -12.89 3.86
N LEU A 171 1.36 -11.88 3.62
CA LEU A 171 0.21 -12.03 2.74
C LEU A 171 0.62 -12.34 1.29
N TRP A 172 1.81 -11.94 0.85
CA TRP A 172 2.31 -12.25 -0.49
C TRP A 172 2.51 -13.75 -0.70
N ASP A 173 2.85 -14.50 0.35
CA ASP A 173 3.07 -15.94 0.31
C ASP A 173 1.80 -16.76 0.57
N ALA A 174 0.68 -16.11 0.89
CA ALA A 174 -0.60 -16.78 1.14
C ALA A 174 -1.13 -17.45 -0.13
N ASN A 175 -1.62 -18.68 0.00
CA ASN A 175 -2.31 -19.39 -1.08
C ASN A 175 -3.79 -19.01 -1.12
N VAL A 176 -4.25 -18.58 -2.29
CA VAL A 176 -5.64 -18.18 -2.54
C VAL A 176 -6.30 -19.07 -3.60
N PRO A 177 -7.63 -19.26 -3.54
CA PRO A 177 -8.34 -19.94 -4.61
C PRO A 177 -8.29 -19.12 -5.90
N LEU A 178 -8.52 -19.77 -7.04
CA LEU A 178 -8.56 -19.07 -8.32
C LEU A 178 -9.78 -18.16 -8.48
N LEU A 179 -10.93 -18.56 -7.95
CA LEU A 179 -12.23 -17.90 -8.16
C LEU A 179 -12.81 -17.37 -6.85
N ASN A 180 -13.60 -16.28 -6.94
CA ASN A 180 -14.32 -15.72 -5.79
C ASN A 180 -15.33 -16.74 -5.22
N GLY A 181 -15.49 -16.76 -3.90
CA GLY A 181 -16.54 -17.54 -3.23
C GLY A 181 -16.35 -19.07 -3.25
N SER A 182 -15.26 -19.60 -3.82
CA SER A 182 -14.98 -21.03 -3.79
C SER A 182 -14.73 -21.58 -2.37
N VAL A 183 -14.55 -20.70 -1.39
CA VAL A 183 -14.45 -21.02 0.05
C VAL A 183 -15.79 -21.53 0.62
N ARG A 184 -16.94 -21.29 -0.05
CA ARG A 184 -18.23 -21.83 0.38
C ARG A 184 -18.47 -23.30 0.03
N MET A 185 -17.55 -23.96 -0.67
CA MET A 185 -17.54 -25.42 -0.70
C MET A 185 -16.62 -25.94 0.39
N ARG A 186 -17.25 -26.34 1.51
CA ARG A 186 -17.02 -27.61 2.21
C ARG A 186 -16.76 -27.47 3.72
N SER A 187 -17.71 -28.01 4.47
CA SER A 187 -17.79 -28.06 5.94
C SER A 187 -17.17 -29.32 6.55
N ASP A 188 -16.14 -29.90 5.92
CA ASP A 188 -15.54 -31.14 6.42
C ASP A 188 -14.05 -31.21 6.12
N GLN A 189 -13.31 -31.40 7.21
CA GLN A 189 -11.89 -31.69 7.31
C GLN A 189 -11.37 -32.54 6.13
N SER A 190 -10.68 -31.91 5.19
CA SER A 190 -9.63 -32.56 4.38
C SER A 190 -8.88 -31.51 3.57
N THR A 191 -7.56 -31.56 3.71
CA THR A 191 -6.51 -31.08 2.80
C THR A 191 -7.04 -30.44 1.51
N TRP A 192 -6.82 -29.14 1.36
CA TRP A 192 -7.15 -28.40 0.15
C TRP A 192 -6.43 -29.02 -1.06
N GLY A 193 -7.16 -29.82 -1.85
CA GLY A 193 -6.67 -30.51 -3.04
C GLY A 193 -6.91 -29.75 -4.35
N GLY A 194 -7.23 -28.46 -4.29
CA GLY A 194 -7.45 -27.58 -5.44
C GLY A 194 -6.18 -26.78 -5.76
N ARG A 195 -5.91 -26.55 -7.06
CA ARG A 195 -4.82 -25.66 -7.51
C ARG A 195 -5.07 -24.22 -7.04
N GLY A 196 -4.59 -23.88 -5.85
CA GLY A 196 -4.42 -22.50 -5.40
C GLY A 196 -3.22 -21.84 -6.09
N VAL A 197 -3.12 -20.53 -5.95
CA VAL A 197 -1.96 -19.75 -6.38
C VAL A 197 -1.58 -18.79 -5.27
N THR A 198 -0.29 -18.44 -5.18
CA THR A 198 0.16 -17.44 -4.21
C THR A 198 -0.29 -16.04 -4.62
N VAL A 199 -0.57 -15.17 -3.64
CA VAL A 199 -0.88 -13.75 -3.90
C VAL A 199 0.23 -13.09 -4.71
N LYS A 200 1.50 -13.36 -4.37
CA LYS A 200 2.67 -12.88 -5.10
C LYS A 200 2.59 -13.16 -6.59
N ARG A 201 2.28 -14.40 -6.98
CA ARG A 201 2.19 -14.79 -8.40
C ARG A 201 1.02 -14.13 -9.14
N VAL A 202 -0.05 -13.75 -8.43
CA VAL A 202 -1.13 -12.94 -9.01
C VAL A 202 -0.66 -11.51 -9.24
N ALA A 203 0.08 -10.95 -8.28
CA ALA A 203 0.58 -9.57 -8.32
C ALA A 203 1.70 -9.37 -9.35
N GLU A 204 2.61 -10.34 -9.53
CA GLU A 204 3.69 -10.33 -10.53
C GLU A 204 3.21 -10.17 -11.98
N ARG A 205 1.91 -10.38 -12.26
CA ARG A 205 1.33 -10.11 -13.57
C ARG A 205 1.19 -8.62 -13.88
N TRP A 206 1.21 -7.78 -12.85
CA TRP A 206 0.88 -6.36 -12.90
C TRP A 206 2.00 -5.48 -12.32
N PHE A 207 2.80 -6.02 -11.41
CA PHE A 207 3.80 -5.28 -10.62
C PHE A 207 5.16 -5.98 -10.64
N GLU A 208 6.20 -5.16 -10.54
CA GLU A 208 7.56 -5.61 -10.22
C GLU A 208 7.79 -5.49 -8.71
N PHE A 209 8.32 -6.53 -8.08
CA PHE A 209 8.72 -6.45 -6.66
C PHE A 209 10.09 -5.77 -6.58
N GLU A 210 10.17 -4.69 -5.81
CA GLU A 210 11.46 -4.10 -5.48
C GLU A 210 12.24 -5.09 -4.60
N PHE A 211 13.39 -5.54 -5.09
CA PHE A 211 14.30 -6.36 -4.31
C PHE A 211 15.04 -5.44 -3.34
N ASP A 212 14.88 -5.66 -2.04
CA ASP A 212 15.74 -5.04 -1.03
C ASP A 212 17.21 -5.36 -1.37
N HIS A 213 17.94 -4.32 -1.79
CA HIS A 213 19.41 -4.37 -1.84
C HIS A 213 19.93 -4.27 -0.40
N HIS A 214 19.71 -5.31 0.40
CA HIS A 214 20.42 -5.51 1.65
C HIS A 214 21.73 -6.27 1.35
N HIS A 215 22.81 -5.50 1.15
CA HIS A 215 24.18 -5.97 1.25
C HIS A 215 24.73 -5.77 2.66
#